data_AF-A0A2S7NNY2-F1
#
_entry.id   AF-A0A2S7NNY2-F1
#
_cell.length_a   1.000
_cell.length_b   1.000
_cell.length_c   1.000
_cell.angle_alpha   90.00
_cell.angle_beta   90.00
_cell.angle_gamma   90.00
#
_symmetry.space_group_name_H-M   'P 1'
#
loop_
_entity.id
_entity.type
_entity.pdbx_description
1 polymer ?
#
loop_
_entity_poly.entity_id
_entity_poly.type
_entity_poly.pdbx_seq_one_letter_code
_entity_poly.pdbx_strand_id
1 'polypeptide(L)'
;MAPHSVGPEPEELSRAISELDLTTLRGTDGTADEAEPGNGPRYTRDQLLGIRSKSSPVDVVINLADVATSGARTPPVHTTAPPPTPEHPSAAPASQPSTTSEQPKKEEGAADEPTPQANMADERAAEEEPKKKKKKKSSGKNKKPAPTGFEEFYADPPITPEEHVEESDIYSEEAPHIHTTTRRIETCIQRYRARRRLDSVRNNILTKYFSLGGIESGAKAFNGGLDTDTLENSTAAEIAAIQATDFIRTGSSKYYDPENDEHWVVDWEGVAKGFLSYRAPKLLGDEEHEVRQYSAVVRNFLNYVLAHGVCPEYTKEVMAARKICDLAEKEFKNIADIQLKLPGDFNIATSTIYGGEYKDRLAAYAEWANPGEDPNGWSAEAPMFSEAIAQFIFKGVVAMVGTKDHYDRAMKDGIFLTQSQARCFEVVGVELASDSAIKEFACIKDPRGLGSLKPVGKLFVKHWEGPGFEEEDMTDDESVHNDADGPIEELWVENHILDHCYEGLKLEVIVRELNIGVRYFDRCVGLYPSFHLYLPNEKMTGWKDPIPNERPPPTEDDPEVEEAAMNAIMDDEARDLE
;
A
#
# COMPACT_ATOMS: atom_id res chain seq x y z
N MET A 1 -43.09 0.21 -37.06
CA MET A 1 -42.60 -1.10 -37.54
C MET A 1 -41.77 -0.85 -38.80
N ALA A 2 -40.45 -0.81 -38.65
CA ALA A 2 -39.47 -0.71 -39.73
C ALA A 2 -38.76 -2.07 -39.87
N PRO A 3 -38.40 -2.52 -41.07
CA PRO A 3 -37.78 -3.83 -41.27
C PRO A 3 -36.29 -3.80 -40.90
N HIS A 4 -35.83 -4.86 -40.24
CA HIS A 4 -34.44 -5.10 -39.90
C HIS A 4 -33.59 -5.31 -41.17
N SER A 5 -32.47 -4.58 -41.26
CA SER A 5 -31.41 -4.81 -42.24
C SER A 5 -30.53 -5.97 -41.77
N VAL A 6 -30.52 -7.07 -42.52
CA VAL A 6 -29.64 -8.23 -42.30
C VAL A 6 -28.27 -7.89 -42.90
N GLY A 7 -27.21 -7.98 -42.09
CA GLY A 7 -25.83 -7.79 -42.54
C GLY A 7 -25.34 -8.96 -43.41
N PRO A 8 -24.23 -8.80 -44.17
CA PRO A 8 -23.78 -9.81 -45.12
C PRO A 8 -23.37 -11.11 -44.42
N GLU A 9 -23.73 -12.24 -45.03
CA GLU A 9 -23.49 -13.59 -44.52
C GLU A 9 -21.99 -13.94 -44.57
N PRO A 10 -21.49 -14.80 -43.65
CA PRO A 10 -20.07 -15.09 -43.46
C PRO A 10 -19.37 -15.66 -44.71
N GLU A 11 -20.13 -16.26 -45.63
CA GLU A 11 -19.61 -16.83 -46.88
C GLU A 11 -19.20 -15.75 -47.90
N GLU A 12 -19.82 -14.55 -47.85
CA GLU A 12 -19.48 -13.41 -48.72
C GLU A 12 -18.16 -12.77 -48.29
N LEU A 13 -17.89 -12.75 -46.97
CA LEU A 13 -16.61 -12.30 -46.41
C LEU A 13 -15.47 -13.28 -46.73
N SER A 14 -15.76 -14.59 -46.75
CA SER A 14 -14.76 -15.61 -47.06
C SER A 14 -14.36 -15.63 -48.55
N ARG A 15 -15.30 -15.31 -49.46
CA ARG A 15 -15.00 -15.09 -50.89
C ARG A 15 -14.21 -13.80 -51.15
N ALA A 16 -14.55 -12.71 -50.47
CA ALA A 16 -13.84 -11.43 -50.61
C ALA A 16 -12.36 -11.52 -50.15
N ILE A 17 -12.05 -12.40 -49.18
CA ILE A 17 -10.68 -12.65 -48.71
C ILE A 17 -9.91 -13.60 -49.66
N SER A 18 -10.62 -14.43 -50.41
CA SER A 18 -10.01 -15.40 -51.35
C SER A 18 -9.66 -14.80 -52.72
N GLU A 19 -10.17 -13.60 -53.05
CA GLU A 19 -9.91 -12.90 -54.31
C GLU A 19 -8.82 -11.80 -54.24
N LEU A 20 -8.11 -11.69 -53.12
CA LEU A 20 -6.98 -10.77 -52.97
C LEU A 20 -5.71 -11.35 -53.63
N ASP A 21 -5.41 -10.88 -54.84
CA ASP A 21 -4.21 -11.24 -55.61
C ASP A 21 -2.95 -10.60 -55.01
N LEU A 22 -2.21 -11.41 -54.26
CA LEU A 22 -0.97 -11.05 -53.54
C LEU A 22 0.22 -10.72 -54.45
N THR A 23 0.07 -10.71 -55.79
CA THR A 23 1.12 -10.27 -56.71
C THR A 23 1.09 -8.77 -57.03
N THR A 24 0.07 -8.02 -56.62
CA THR A 24 0.02 -6.56 -56.76
C THR A 24 0.77 -5.79 -55.64
N LEU A 25 1.29 -6.49 -54.63
CA LEU A 25 1.95 -5.90 -53.45
C LEU A 25 3.48 -6.05 -53.44
N ARG A 26 4.12 -6.45 -54.56
CA ARG A 26 5.58 -6.59 -54.63
C ARG A 26 6.22 -6.10 -55.94
N GLY A 27 6.85 -4.92 -55.87
CA GLY A 27 7.85 -4.39 -56.81
C GLY A 27 7.27 -3.52 -57.91
N THR A 28 7.88 -2.42 -58.37
CA THR A 28 9.23 -1.85 -58.24
C THR A 28 9.19 -0.47 -58.90
N ASP A 29 10.09 0.41 -58.45
CA ASP A 29 10.69 1.54 -59.17
C ASP A 29 9.84 2.77 -59.58
N GLY A 30 10.23 3.92 -59.02
CA GLY A 30 10.43 5.14 -59.80
C GLY A 30 9.36 6.24 -59.72
N THR A 31 9.80 7.38 -59.18
CA THR A 31 9.36 8.77 -59.45
C THR A 31 8.07 9.33 -58.81
N ALA A 32 8.31 10.28 -57.89
CA ALA A 32 7.64 11.55 -57.56
C ALA A 32 6.09 11.63 -57.57
N ASP A 33 5.46 12.02 -56.45
CA ASP A 33 5.17 13.43 -56.10
C ASP A 33 4.47 13.53 -54.73
N GLU A 34 4.55 14.72 -54.13
CA GLU A 34 4.17 15.08 -52.76
C GLU A 34 2.66 15.04 -52.43
N ALA A 35 2.33 14.70 -51.17
CA ALA A 35 1.61 15.59 -50.23
C ALA A 35 1.15 14.81 -48.97
N GLU A 36 1.83 15.00 -47.82
CA GLU A 36 1.27 14.78 -46.47
C GLU A 36 1.91 15.76 -45.44
N PRO A 37 1.17 16.23 -44.43
CA PRO A 37 1.60 17.33 -43.57
C PRO A 37 2.35 16.86 -42.31
N GLY A 38 3.47 17.54 -42.01
CA GLY A 38 3.84 17.80 -40.61
C GLY A 38 4.96 16.98 -39.96
N ASN A 39 5.85 16.32 -40.69
CA ASN A 39 7.08 15.74 -40.10
C ASN A 39 8.31 16.58 -40.49
N GLY A 40 8.79 17.41 -39.57
CA GLY A 40 10.02 18.18 -39.77
C GLY A 40 11.27 17.27 -39.86
N PRO A 41 12.33 17.67 -40.58
CA PRO A 41 13.49 16.82 -40.79
C PRO A 41 14.27 16.61 -39.48
N ARG A 42 14.33 15.35 -39.01
CA ARG A 42 15.21 14.90 -37.92
C ARG A 42 16.67 14.95 -38.37
N TYR A 43 17.57 15.31 -37.46
CA TYR A 43 19.00 15.42 -37.76
C TYR A 43 19.64 14.06 -38.03
N THR A 44 20.55 14.05 -39.00
CA THR A 44 21.32 12.86 -39.38
C THR A 44 22.52 12.65 -38.46
N ARG A 45 23.00 11.41 -38.37
CA ARG A 45 24.21 11.00 -37.61
C ARG A 45 25.40 11.95 -37.83
N ASP A 46 25.62 12.40 -39.05
CA ASP A 46 26.76 13.24 -39.40
C ASP A 46 26.61 14.68 -38.89
N GLN A 47 25.37 15.16 -38.72
CA GLN A 47 25.09 16.47 -38.13
C GLN A 47 25.35 16.48 -36.62
N LEU A 48 25.12 15.36 -35.93
CA LEU A 48 25.43 15.20 -34.51
C LEU A 48 26.95 15.08 -34.25
N LEU A 49 27.69 14.46 -35.17
CA LEU A 49 29.14 14.30 -35.06
C LEU A 49 29.94 15.58 -35.40
N GLY A 50 29.31 16.56 -36.07
CA GLY A 50 29.91 17.85 -36.42
C GLY A 50 30.06 18.85 -35.27
N ILE A 51 29.49 18.56 -34.09
CA ILE A 51 29.41 19.48 -32.93
C ILE A 51 30.68 19.43 -32.05
N ARG A 52 31.82 18.95 -32.56
CA ARG A 52 33.09 19.06 -31.83
C ARG A 52 33.63 20.49 -31.88
N SER A 53 33.75 21.13 -30.72
CA SER A 53 34.49 22.38 -30.56
C SER A 53 35.96 22.17 -30.91
N LYS A 54 36.53 23.11 -31.66
CA LYS A 54 37.97 23.17 -31.92
C LYS A 54 38.68 23.66 -30.65
N SER A 55 39.29 22.75 -29.90
CA SER A 55 40.35 23.08 -28.95
C SER A 55 41.61 22.28 -29.26
N SER A 56 42.74 22.99 -29.24
CA SER A 56 44.11 22.60 -29.63
C SER A 56 44.63 21.32 -28.94
N PRO A 57 45.63 20.61 -29.51
CA PRO A 57 46.09 19.34 -29.00
C PRO A 57 46.99 19.55 -27.77
N VAL A 58 46.68 18.84 -26.69
CA VAL A 58 47.64 18.54 -25.62
C VAL A 58 47.92 17.06 -25.71
N ASP A 59 49.16 16.71 -26.06
CA ASP A 59 49.65 15.33 -26.05
C ASP A 59 49.53 14.75 -24.64
N VAL A 60 48.69 13.72 -24.49
CA VAL A 60 48.77 12.79 -23.36
C VAL A 60 48.99 11.40 -23.94
N VAL A 61 50.24 10.96 -23.85
CA VAL A 61 50.67 9.60 -24.16
C VAL A 61 50.06 8.66 -23.11
N ILE A 62 49.12 7.81 -23.52
CA ILE A 62 48.68 6.68 -22.69
C ILE A 62 49.52 5.46 -23.12
N ASN A 63 50.40 5.02 -22.21
CA ASN A 63 51.11 3.75 -22.35
C ASN A 63 50.10 2.60 -22.24
N LEU A 64 49.97 1.84 -23.33
CA LEU A 64 49.31 0.56 -23.36
C LEU A 64 50.38 -0.52 -23.16
N ALA A 65 50.34 -1.23 -22.03
CA ALA A 65 51.14 -2.43 -21.83
C ALA A 65 50.30 -3.54 -21.16
N ASP A 66 50.05 -4.55 -22.00
CA ASP A 66 50.02 -5.99 -21.76
C ASP A 66 48.96 -6.65 -20.86
N VAL A 67 48.05 -7.28 -21.60
CA VAL A 67 47.31 -8.50 -21.30
C VAL A 67 48.24 -9.62 -20.83
N ALA A 68 47.92 -10.25 -19.69
CA ALA A 68 48.15 -11.68 -19.50
C ALA A 68 47.17 -12.31 -18.50
N THR A 69 46.38 -13.25 -19.03
CA THR A 69 45.71 -14.39 -18.42
C THR A 69 46.22 -14.85 -17.04
N SER A 70 45.31 -14.94 -16.06
CA SER A 70 45.35 -16.00 -15.03
C SER A 70 44.02 -16.13 -14.27
N GLY A 71 43.34 -17.25 -14.53
CA GLY A 71 42.67 -18.13 -13.56
C GLY A 71 41.89 -17.54 -12.38
N ALA A 72 40.60 -17.85 -12.37
CA ALA A 72 39.73 -17.82 -11.19
C ALA A 72 40.39 -18.41 -9.94
N ARG A 73 40.42 -17.62 -8.85
CA ARG A 73 40.43 -18.09 -7.46
C ARG A 73 39.74 -17.05 -6.57
N THR A 74 38.65 -17.46 -5.94
CA THR A 74 38.00 -16.81 -4.79
C THR A 74 38.98 -16.65 -3.62
N PRO A 75 39.04 -15.50 -2.94
CA PRO A 75 39.63 -15.39 -1.61
C PRO A 75 38.61 -15.76 -0.51
N PRO A 76 39.07 -16.09 0.70
CA PRO A 76 38.30 -16.80 1.71
C PRO A 76 37.43 -15.90 2.57
N VAL A 77 36.34 -16.50 3.05
CA VAL A 77 35.40 -15.98 4.05
C VAL A 77 36.16 -15.62 5.34
N HIS A 78 36.14 -14.34 5.71
CA HIS A 78 36.40 -13.92 7.08
C HIS A 78 35.09 -13.96 7.87
N THR A 79 35.03 -14.87 8.84
CA THR A 79 33.99 -14.93 9.86
C THR A 79 34.19 -13.78 10.85
N THR A 80 33.32 -12.77 10.81
CA THR A 80 33.21 -11.74 11.84
C THR A 80 32.28 -12.21 12.97
N ALA A 81 32.74 -12.05 14.21
CA ALA A 81 32.03 -12.34 15.44
C ALA A 81 30.78 -11.44 15.63
N PRO A 82 29.76 -11.87 16.40
CA PRO A 82 28.56 -11.07 16.64
C PRO A 82 28.85 -9.88 17.59
N PRO A 83 28.13 -8.75 17.44
CA PRO A 83 28.24 -7.59 18.32
C PRO A 83 27.61 -7.84 19.71
N PRO A 84 28.03 -7.09 20.75
CA PRO A 84 27.52 -7.23 22.11
C PRO A 84 26.09 -6.69 22.25
N THR A 85 25.28 -7.41 23.03
CA THR A 85 23.91 -7.07 23.42
C THR A 85 23.86 -5.80 24.29
N PRO A 86 22.97 -4.83 24.00
CA PRO A 86 22.70 -3.71 24.90
C PRO A 86 21.84 -4.13 26.10
N GLU A 87 22.19 -3.63 27.28
CA GLU A 87 21.48 -3.86 28.54
C GLU A 87 20.11 -3.16 28.56
N HIS A 88 19.06 -3.91 28.89
CA HIS A 88 17.73 -3.40 29.20
C HIS A 88 17.69 -2.82 30.63
N PRO A 89 17.23 -1.57 30.84
CA PRO A 89 16.71 -1.14 32.12
C PRO A 89 15.26 -1.59 32.26
N SER A 90 15.03 -2.63 33.06
CA SER A 90 13.70 -3.02 33.54
C SER A 90 13.35 -2.16 34.76
N ALA A 91 12.38 -1.26 34.58
CA ALA A 91 11.70 -0.58 35.67
C ALA A 91 10.32 -1.24 35.85
N ALA A 92 10.13 -1.88 36.99
CA ALA A 92 8.83 -2.32 37.51
C ALA A 92 8.78 -1.94 39.01
N PRO A 93 7.57 -1.81 39.59
CA PRO A 93 7.22 -0.73 40.50
C PRO A 93 7.58 -1.00 41.97
N ALA A 94 7.57 0.09 42.73
CA ALA A 94 7.78 0.16 44.17
C ALA A 94 6.71 -0.59 44.98
N SER A 95 7.23 -1.45 45.87
CA SER A 95 7.01 -1.49 47.32
C SER A 95 5.60 -1.57 47.93
N GLN A 96 5.38 -2.73 48.56
CA GLN A 96 4.57 -2.95 49.77
C GLN A 96 5.11 -2.16 51.00
N PRO A 97 4.35 -2.06 52.11
CA PRO A 97 4.93 -1.86 53.44
C PRO A 97 5.25 -3.19 54.15
N SER A 98 6.41 -3.15 54.81
CA SER A 98 7.25 -4.17 55.43
C SER A 98 6.81 -4.67 56.82
N THR A 99 7.29 -5.88 57.19
CA THR A 99 7.97 -6.13 58.49
C THR A 99 9.03 -7.25 58.38
N THR A 100 10.29 -6.82 58.51
CA THR A 100 11.50 -7.35 59.23
C THR A 100 11.35 -8.72 59.94
N SER A 101 12.32 -9.64 60.08
CA SER A 101 13.79 -9.81 59.99
C SER A 101 14.03 -11.33 60.17
N GLU A 102 15.05 -12.05 59.70
CA GLU A 102 16.49 -11.98 60.03
C GLU A 102 17.20 -13.12 59.24
N GLN A 103 18.32 -12.82 58.58
CA GLN A 103 19.28 -13.76 57.95
C GLN A 103 20.23 -14.37 59.03
N PRO A 104 21.18 -15.34 58.80
CA PRO A 104 21.92 -15.58 57.55
C PRO A 104 22.47 -17.01 57.21
N LYS A 105 22.88 -17.17 55.93
CA LYS A 105 24.12 -17.82 55.40
C LYS A 105 24.35 -19.34 55.63
N LYS A 106 24.97 -20.14 54.74
CA LYS A 106 25.76 -19.92 53.51
C LYS A 106 26.04 -21.28 52.84
N GLU A 107 26.31 -21.25 51.52
CA GLU A 107 27.30 -22.05 50.76
C GLU A 107 27.14 -23.59 50.73
N GLU A 108 27.48 -24.33 49.67
CA GLU A 108 27.95 -24.16 48.30
C GLU A 108 28.02 -25.60 47.73
N GLY A 109 28.11 -25.76 46.41
CA GLY A 109 28.82 -26.92 45.84
C GLY A 109 27.99 -27.93 45.06
N ALA A 110 28.33 -28.00 43.78
CA ALA A 110 27.76 -28.83 42.74
C ALA A 110 28.31 -30.28 42.69
N ALA A 111 27.61 -31.11 41.89
CA ALA A 111 28.01 -32.41 41.33
C ALA A 111 28.28 -33.53 42.37
N ASP A 112 27.92 -34.79 42.19
CA ASP A 112 27.85 -35.63 41.00
C ASP A 112 27.01 -36.89 41.36
N GLU A 113 26.54 -37.64 40.36
CA GLU A 113 25.82 -38.91 40.48
C GLU A 113 26.49 -39.94 41.43
N PRO A 114 25.73 -40.84 42.12
CA PRO A 114 25.32 -42.12 41.50
C PRO A 114 24.05 -42.82 42.07
N THR A 115 23.30 -43.50 41.20
CA THR A 115 22.56 -44.75 41.52
C THR A 115 23.55 -45.92 41.73
N PRO A 116 23.25 -47.10 42.34
CA PRO A 116 21.95 -47.67 42.72
C PRO A 116 21.89 -48.47 44.07
N GLN A 117 20.65 -48.82 44.47
CA GLN A 117 20.17 -50.05 45.15
C GLN A 117 21.04 -50.76 46.22
N ALA A 118 20.46 -51.00 47.41
CA ALA A 118 20.03 -52.34 47.86
C ALA A 118 19.48 -52.39 49.30
N ASN A 119 18.35 -53.11 49.46
CA ASN A 119 17.98 -54.04 50.54
C ASN A 119 17.69 -53.50 51.96
N MET A 120 16.46 -53.58 52.50
CA MET A 120 15.60 -54.73 52.88
C MET A 120 15.65 -54.97 54.39
N ALA A 121 14.50 -54.80 55.06
CA ALA A 121 13.92 -55.61 56.15
C ALA A 121 13.01 -54.67 57.00
N ASP A 122 11.69 -54.71 56.88
CA ASP A 122 10.72 -55.70 57.38
C ASP A 122 10.15 -55.25 58.74
N GLU A 123 8.87 -54.87 58.78
CA GLU A 123 7.89 -55.42 59.73
C GLU A 123 6.46 -54.94 59.42
N ARG A 124 5.55 -55.91 59.33
CA ARG A 124 4.11 -55.82 59.09
C ARG A 124 3.36 -55.17 60.27
N ALA A 125 2.29 -54.42 59.98
CA ALA A 125 0.90 -54.85 60.28
C ALA A 125 -0.17 -53.81 59.88
N ALA A 126 -1.34 -54.36 59.54
CA ALA A 126 -2.69 -53.80 59.51
C ALA A 126 -3.23 -53.20 58.20
N GLU A 127 -4.36 -53.78 57.81
CA GLU A 127 -5.17 -53.62 56.60
C GLU A 127 -6.05 -52.36 56.64
N GLU A 128 -6.16 -51.63 55.52
CA GLU A 128 -7.35 -50.84 55.16
C GLU A 128 -7.56 -50.84 53.62
N GLU A 129 -8.83 -50.70 53.23
CA GLU A 129 -9.52 -51.07 51.98
C GLU A 129 -9.00 -50.53 50.61
N PRO A 130 -9.34 -51.19 49.48
CA PRO A 130 -8.80 -50.87 48.17
C PRO A 130 -9.49 -49.65 47.50
N LYS A 131 -8.76 -48.53 47.40
CA LYS A 131 -9.10 -47.44 46.47
C LYS A 131 -8.94 -47.89 45.02
N LYS A 132 -10.07 -47.99 44.30
CA LYS A 132 -10.15 -48.19 42.85
C LYS A 132 -9.27 -47.16 42.11
N LYS A 133 -8.18 -47.63 41.48
CA LYS A 133 -7.37 -46.82 40.56
C LYS A 133 -8.24 -46.37 39.38
N LYS A 134 -8.46 -45.05 39.26
CA LYS A 134 -8.92 -44.42 38.01
C LYS A 134 -7.93 -44.80 36.91
N LYS A 135 -8.37 -45.62 35.95
CA LYS A 135 -7.68 -45.81 34.66
C LYS A 135 -7.51 -44.41 34.05
N LYS A 136 -6.26 -43.93 33.98
CA LYS A 136 -5.89 -42.82 33.08
C LYS A 136 -6.35 -43.23 31.69
N LYS A 137 -7.41 -42.59 31.17
CA LYS A 137 -7.75 -42.66 29.75
C LYS A 137 -6.51 -42.20 28.99
N SER A 138 -5.99 -43.09 28.16
CA SER A 138 -4.93 -42.82 27.21
C SER A 138 -5.25 -41.54 26.44
N SER A 139 -4.33 -40.58 26.52
CA SER A 139 -4.24 -39.41 25.65
C SER A 139 -4.62 -39.81 24.22
N GLY A 140 -5.72 -39.25 23.73
CA GLY A 140 -6.19 -39.48 22.37
C GLY A 140 -5.16 -38.95 21.40
N LYS A 141 -4.82 -39.79 20.42
CA LYS A 141 -4.07 -39.49 19.18
C LYS A 141 -4.13 -38.00 18.81
N ASN A 142 -2.96 -37.42 18.55
CA ASN A 142 -2.75 -36.13 17.87
C ASN A 142 -3.78 -35.96 16.74
N LYS A 143 -4.92 -35.31 17.03
CA LYS A 143 -5.78 -34.78 15.99
C LYS A 143 -4.98 -33.65 15.37
N LYS A 144 -4.71 -33.76 14.06
CA LYS A 144 -4.21 -32.63 13.29
C LYS A 144 -5.09 -31.42 13.62
N PRO A 145 -4.51 -30.22 13.83
CA PRO A 145 -5.30 -29.04 14.09
C PRO A 145 -6.37 -28.93 12.99
N ALA A 146 -7.61 -28.66 13.39
CA ALA A 146 -8.68 -28.42 12.43
C ALA A 146 -8.25 -27.28 11.49
N PRO A 147 -8.54 -27.38 10.18
CA PRO A 147 -8.14 -26.38 9.21
C PRO A 147 -8.66 -25.00 9.62
N THR A 148 -7.85 -23.99 9.36
CA THR A 148 -8.10 -22.60 9.76
C THR A 148 -9.06 -21.89 8.79
N GLY A 149 -9.16 -22.39 7.56
CA GLY A 149 -9.95 -21.79 6.49
C GLY A 149 -9.17 -20.82 5.60
N PHE A 150 -7.86 -20.71 5.83
CA PHE A 150 -6.94 -19.81 5.14
C PHE A 150 -5.80 -20.56 4.42
N GLU A 151 -5.88 -21.89 4.34
CA GLU A 151 -4.93 -22.68 3.56
C GLU A 151 -5.17 -22.47 2.04
N GLU A 152 -4.10 -22.47 1.24
CA GLU A 152 -4.13 -22.16 -0.21
C GLU A 152 -5.15 -22.98 -1.03
N PHE A 153 -5.42 -24.22 -0.59
CA PHE A 153 -6.38 -25.12 -1.23
C PHE A 153 -7.61 -25.41 -0.36
N TYR A 154 -7.86 -24.59 0.66
CA TYR A 154 -9.06 -24.72 1.48
C TYR A 154 -10.28 -24.24 0.69
N ALA A 155 -11.20 -25.16 0.44
CA ALA A 155 -12.52 -24.85 -0.07
C ALA A 155 -13.53 -25.11 1.05
N ASP A 156 -14.48 -24.19 1.22
CA ASP A 156 -15.62 -24.46 2.10
C ASP A 156 -16.38 -25.69 1.62
N PRO A 157 -16.84 -26.55 2.54
CA PRO A 157 -17.75 -27.62 2.16
C PRO A 157 -19.01 -26.99 1.52
N PRO A 158 -19.61 -27.63 0.50
CA PRO A 158 -20.89 -27.19 -0.03
C PRO A 158 -21.92 -27.06 1.09
N ILE A 159 -22.71 -25.99 1.06
CA ILE A 159 -23.80 -25.77 2.03
C ILE A 159 -24.75 -26.95 1.94
N THR A 160 -25.02 -27.60 3.07
CA THR A 160 -25.98 -28.72 3.08
C THR A 160 -27.40 -28.21 2.87
N PRO A 161 -28.33 -29.02 2.34
CA PRO A 161 -29.72 -28.58 2.19
C PRO A 161 -30.35 -28.11 3.50
N GLU A 162 -29.99 -28.75 4.63
CA GLU A 162 -30.45 -28.34 5.96
C GLU A 162 -29.86 -26.98 6.39
N GLU A 163 -28.56 -26.75 6.17
CA GLU A 163 -27.91 -25.46 6.42
C GLU A 163 -28.52 -24.36 5.53
N HIS A 164 -28.80 -24.67 4.26
CA HIS A 164 -29.40 -23.71 3.33
C HIS A 164 -30.81 -23.30 3.75
N VAL A 165 -31.64 -24.23 4.23
CA VAL A 165 -32.98 -23.89 4.74
C VAL A 165 -32.87 -23.00 5.97
N GLU A 166 -32.01 -23.35 6.93
CA GLU A 166 -31.79 -22.53 8.12
C GLU A 166 -31.27 -21.13 7.78
N GLU A 167 -30.30 -21.03 6.86
CA GLU A 167 -29.71 -19.75 6.43
C GLU A 167 -30.68 -18.92 5.58
N SER A 168 -31.49 -19.56 4.74
CA SER A 168 -32.53 -18.89 3.96
C SER A 168 -33.55 -18.24 4.88
N ASP A 169 -33.92 -18.89 5.98
CA ASP A 169 -34.84 -18.30 6.97
C ASP A 169 -34.20 -17.11 7.71
N ILE A 170 -32.87 -17.14 7.92
CA ILE A 170 -32.13 -16.11 8.67
C ILE A 170 -31.79 -14.88 7.83
N TYR A 171 -31.52 -15.06 6.53
CA TYR A 171 -31.12 -13.99 5.62
C TYR A 171 -32.25 -13.52 4.70
N SER A 172 -33.45 -14.10 4.80
CA SER A 172 -34.63 -13.68 4.05
C SER A 172 -35.06 -12.25 4.40
N GLU A 173 -35.39 -11.47 3.37
CA GLU A 173 -36.00 -10.14 3.52
C GLU A 173 -37.39 -10.20 4.17
N GLU A 174 -38.08 -11.34 4.07
CA GLU A 174 -39.44 -11.54 4.59
C GLU A 174 -39.47 -12.07 6.04
N ALA A 175 -38.30 -12.27 6.66
CA ALA A 175 -38.19 -12.82 8.01
C ALA A 175 -38.71 -11.85 9.09
N PRO A 176 -39.74 -12.20 9.90
CA PRO A 176 -40.41 -11.29 10.83
C PRO A 176 -39.53 -10.69 11.94
N HIS A 177 -38.37 -11.29 12.23
CA HIS A 177 -37.49 -10.94 13.35
C HIS A 177 -36.12 -10.38 12.93
N ILE A 178 -35.80 -10.40 11.62
CA ILE A 178 -34.52 -9.99 11.03
C ILE A 178 -34.78 -9.09 9.82
N HIS A 179 -35.72 -8.13 9.93
CA HIS A 179 -36.14 -7.35 8.77
C HIS A 179 -35.06 -6.36 8.28
N THR A 180 -34.04 -6.05 9.08
CA THR A 180 -33.03 -5.03 8.72
C THR A 180 -31.76 -5.67 8.17
N THR A 181 -31.26 -5.15 7.04
CA THR A 181 -29.97 -5.52 6.44
C THR A 181 -28.83 -5.50 7.45
N THR A 182 -28.89 -4.57 8.41
CA THR A 182 -28.00 -4.46 9.57
C THR A 182 -27.88 -5.76 10.36
N ARG A 183 -29.02 -6.39 10.71
CA ARG A 183 -29.03 -7.62 11.50
C ARG A 183 -28.56 -8.83 10.69
N ARG A 184 -28.81 -8.87 9.38
CA ARG A 184 -28.26 -9.91 8.49
C ARG A 184 -26.73 -9.85 8.45
N ILE A 185 -26.16 -8.66 8.29
CA ILE A 185 -24.71 -8.45 8.28
C ILE A 185 -24.08 -8.77 9.64
N GLU A 186 -24.67 -8.29 10.75
CA GLU A 186 -24.21 -8.60 12.10
C GLU A 186 -24.19 -10.12 12.35
N THR A 187 -25.29 -10.81 12.02
CA THR A 187 -25.41 -12.27 12.19
C THR A 187 -24.39 -13.02 11.34
N CYS A 188 -24.17 -12.59 10.10
CA CYS A 188 -23.15 -13.15 9.21
C CYS A 188 -21.75 -13.04 9.82
N ILE A 189 -21.38 -11.89 10.39
CA ILE A 189 -20.07 -11.67 11.00
C ILE A 189 -19.87 -12.60 12.20
N GLN A 190 -20.88 -12.72 13.06
CA GLN A 190 -20.84 -13.58 14.23
C GLN A 190 -20.68 -15.06 13.83
N ARG A 191 -21.45 -15.51 12.82
CA ARG A 191 -21.33 -16.86 12.26
C ARG A 191 -19.98 -17.10 11.60
N TYR A 192 -19.47 -16.14 10.85
CA TYR A 192 -18.15 -16.21 10.22
C TYR A 192 -17.04 -16.38 11.27
N ARG A 193 -17.04 -15.57 12.34
CA ARG A 193 -16.06 -15.69 13.43
C ARG A 193 -16.20 -16.99 14.22
N ALA A 194 -17.41 -17.50 14.41
CA ALA A 194 -17.62 -18.80 15.05
C ALA A 194 -17.12 -19.97 14.19
N ARG A 195 -17.27 -19.88 12.85
CA ARG A 195 -16.87 -20.93 11.90
C ARG A 195 -15.36 -20.90 11.60
N ARG A 196 -14.74 -19.73 11.58
CA ARG A 196 -13.32 -19.54 11.24
C ARG A 196 -12.42 -19.53 12.46
N ARG A 197 -11.25 -20.18 12.36
CA ARG A 197 -10.18 -20.06 13.35
C ARG A 197 -9.23 -18.94 12.93
N LEU A 198 -9.57 -17.71 13.35
CA LEU A 198 -8.74 -16.53 13.12
C LEU A 198 -7.57 -16.51 14.11
N ASP A 199 -6.34 -16.44 13.62
CA ASP A 199 -5.20 -16.10 14.47
C ASP A 199 -5.24 -14.60 14.86
N SER A 200 -4.35 -14.20 15.77
CA SER A 200 -4.29 -12.83 16.27
C SER A 200 -4.18 -11.78 15.15
N VAL A 201 -3.37 -12.05 14.12
CA VAL A 201 -3.14 -11.12 13.02
C VAL A 201 -4.38 -11.03 12.13
N ARG A 202 -4.95 -12.17 11.73
CA ARG A 202 -6.18 -12.20 10.90
C ARG A 202 -7.36 -11.58 11.63
N ASN A 203 -7.48 -11.82 12.93
CA ASN A 203 -8.53 -11.22 13.75
C ASN A 203 -8.36 -9.70 13.86
N ASN A 204 -7.13 -9.21 14.01
CA ASN A 204 -6.83 -7.78 14.02
C ASN A 204 -7.18 -7.11 12.68
N ILE A 205 -6.78 -7.71 11.55
CA ILE A 205 -7.12 -7.24 10.21
C ILE A 205 -8.63 -7.12 10.05
N LEU A 206 -9.35 -8.21 10.35
CA LEU A 206 -10.80 -8.26 10.18
C LEU A 206 -11.53 -7.26 11.08
N THR A 207 -11.06 -7.09 12.33
CA THR A 207 -11.58 -6.09 13.26
C THR A 207 -11.40 -4.66 12.72
N LYS A 208 -10.22 -4.34 12.16
CA LYS A 208 -9.97 -3.02 11.55
C LYS A 208 -10.84 -2.79 10.31
N TYR A 209 -11.05 -3.82 9.49
CA TYR A 209 -11.95 -3.76 8.32
C TYR A 209 -13.39 -3.45 8.73
N PHE A 210 -13.92 -4.20 9.71
CA PHE A 210 -15.26 -3.99 10.25
C PHE A 210 -15.43 -2.64 10.93
N SER A 211 -14.44 -2.20 11.71
CA SER A 211 -14.45 -0.88 12.32
C SER A 211 -14.52 0.25 11.30
N LEU A 212 -13.85 0.12 10.15
CA LEU A 212 -13.97 1.10 9.08
C LEU A 212 -15.37 1.09 8.46
N GLY A 213 -15.98 -0.08 8.31
CA GLY A 213 -17.36 -0.26 7.85
C GLY A 213 -18.46 0.13 8.87
N GLY A 214 -18.11 0.78 9.98
CA GLY A 214 -19.08 1.23 10.99
C GLY A 214 -19.54 0.14 11.96
N ILE A 215 -18.82 -0.98 12.04
CA ILE A 215 -19.14 -2.10 12.93
C ILE A 215 -18.24 -2.04 14.15
N GLU A 216 -18.83 -2.04 15.34
CA GLU A 216 -18.05 -1.98 16.58
C GLU A 216 -17.64 -3.38 17.04
N SER A 217 -16.37 -3.52 17.40
CA SER A 217 -15.84 -4.72 18.04
C SER A 217 -15.46 -4.41 19.48
N GLY A 218 -16.11 -5.04 20.46
CA GLY A 218 -15.83 -4.85 21.88
C GLY A 218 -16.65 -5.78 22.77
N ALA A 219 -16.23 -5.94 24.03
CA ALA A 219 -17.09 -6.60 25.00
C ALA A 219 -18.36 -5.74 25.18
N LYS A 220 -19.53 -6.28 24.87
CA LYS A 220 -20.80 -5.63 25.21
C LYS A 220 -20.73 -5.24 26.69
N ALA A 221 -21.16 -4.04 27.06
CA ALA A 221 -21.08 -3.51 28.44
C ALA A 221 -21.79 -4.41 29.50
N PHE A 222 -22.46 -5.47 29.05
CA PHE A 222 -23.13 -6.49 29.86
C PHE A 222 -22.47 -7.89 29.84
N ASN A 223 -21.18 -8.02 29.47
CA ASN A 223 -20.44 -9.30 29.52
C ASN A 223 -19.94 -9.68 30.93
N GLY A 224 -20.68 -9.32 31.97
CA GLY A 224 -20.40 -9.71 33.37
C GLY A 224 -20.68 -11.20 33.63
N GLY A 225 -20.04 -12.10 32.88
CA GLY A 225 -20.20 -13.56 32.98
C GLY A 225 -21.59 -14.02 32.57
N LEU A 226 -21.68 -14.96 31.62
CA LEU A 226 -22.95 -15.62 31.35
C LEU A 226 -23.33 -16.44 32.60
N ASP A 227 -24.48 -16.17 33.20
CA ASP A 227 -24.97 -16.98 34.32
C ASP A 227 -25.13 -18.43 33.86
N THR A 228 -24.78 -19.38 34.73
CA THR A 228 -24.93 -20.82 34.50
C THR A 228 -26.34 -21.19 34.04
N ASP A 229 -27.36 -20.52 34.56
CA ASP A 229 -28.76 -20.75 34.18
C ASP A 229 -29.06 -20.24 32.75
N THR A 230 -28.38 -19.18 32.30
CA THR A 230 -28.48 -18.70 30.92
C THR A 230 -27.75 -19.64 29.96
N LEU A 231 -26.63 -20.21 30.36
CA LEU A 231 -25.87 -21.18 29.55
C LEU A 231 -26.59 -22.53 29.38
N GLU A 232 -27.35 -22.96 30.39
CA GLU A 232 -28.09 -24.22 30.36
C GLU A 232 -29.42 -24.13 29.61
N ASN A 233 -30.04 -22.94 29.59
CA ASN A 233 -31.35 -22.72 28.96
C ASN A 233 -31.30 -22.08 27.56
N SER A 234 -30.14 -21.55 27.13
CA SER A 234 -29.99 -20.93 25.81
C SER A 234 -29.50 -21.93 24.77
N THR A 235 -29.97 -21.77 23.53
CA THR A 235 -29.46 -22.52 22.38
C THR A 235 -27.99 -22.14 22.09
N ALA A 236 -27.26 -23.02 21.40
CA ALA A 236 -25.88 -22.73 21.00
C ALA A 236 -25.76 -21.44 20.15
N ALA A 237 -26.79 -21.12 19.37
CA ALA A 237 -26.88 -19.89 18.59
C ALA A 237 -27.10 -18.65 19.49
N GLU A 238 -27.94 -18.75 20.52
CA GLU A 238 -28.17 -17.67 21.49
C GLU A 238 -26.92 -17.42 22.35
N ILE A 239 -26.25 -18.47 22.82
CA ILE A 239 -24.98 -18.35 23.56
C ILE A 239 -23.93 -17.65 22.68
N ALA A 240 -23.82 -18.03 21.41
CA ALA A 240 -22.91 -17.39 20.47
C ALA A 240 -23.26 -15.91 20.22
N ALA A 241 -24.54 -15.56 20.10
CA ALA A 241 -25.00 -14.18 19.94
C ALA A 241 -24.77 -13.32 21.21
N ILE A 242 -24.85 -13.91 22.40
CA ILE A 242 -24.53 -13.22 23.66
C ILE A 242 -23.02 -13.01 23.80
N GLN A 243 -22.21 -13.99 23.39
CA GLN A 243 -20.75 -13.89 23.40
C GLN A 243 -20.17 -13.07 22.25
N ALA A 244 -20.99 -12.73 21.25
CA ALA A 244 -20.57 -11.96 20.09
C ALA A 244 -19.98 -10.61 20.48
N THR A 245 -18.77 -10.35 19.99
CA THR A 245 -18.03 -9.11 20.21
C THR A 245 -18.26 -8.07 19.12
N ASP A 246 -18.84 -8.47 17.97
CA ASP A 246 -19.15 -7.54 16.88
C ASP A 246 -20.64 -7.26 16.86
N PHE A 247 -20.96 -5.97 16.88
CA PHE A 247 -22.33 -5.49 16.83
C PHE A 247 -22.38 -4.14 16.13
N ILE A 248 -23.55 -3.84 15.56
CA ILE A 248 -23.84 -2.52 15.02
C ILE A 248 -24.58 -1.78 16.13
N ARG A 249 -23.99 -0.69 16.64
CA ARG A 249 -24.52 0.02 17.81
C ARG A 249 -25.77 0.81 17.42
N THR A 250 -26.93 0.26 17.73
CA THR A 250 -28.21 0.99 17.69
C THR A 250 -28.23 2.10 18.75
N GLY A 251 -28.63 3.32 18.39
CA GLY A 251 -28.75 4.42 19.35
C GLY A 251 -27.52 5.33 19.49
N SER A 252 -26.47 5.11 18.71
CA SER A 252 -25.27 5.96 18.74
C SER A 252 -25.17 6.82 17.49
N SER A 253 -24.97 8.12 17.69
CA SER A 253 -24.74 9.11 16.62
C SER A 253 -23.33 9.06 16.03
N LYS A 254 -22.55 8.00 16.33
CA LYS A 254 -21.17 7.87 15.90
C LYS A 254 -21.06 7.77 14.38
N TYR A 255 -21.79 6.85 13.76
CA TYR A 255 -21.69 6.61 12.32
C TYR A 255 -22.92 7.07 11.54
N TYR A 256 -24.08 7.15 12.18
CA TYR A 256 -25.35 7.55 11.57
C TYR A 256 -26.28 8.11 12.64
N ASP A 257 -27.30 8.87 12.23
CA ASP A 257 -28.33 9.37 13.15
C ASP A 257 -29.18 8.20 13.67
N PRO A 258 -29.16 7.91 14.99
CA PRO A 258 -29.93 6.81 15.54
C PRO A 258 -31.45 6.99 15.46
N GLU A 259 -31.94 8.22 15.27
CA GLU A 259 -33.37 8.49 15.09
C GLU A 259 -33.85 8.21 13.66
N ASN A 260 -32.92 7.99 12.72
CA ASN A 260 -33.21 7.64 11.34
C ASN A 260 -32.29 6.53 10.83
N ASP A 261 -32.70 5.28 11.08
CA ASP A 261 -32.00 4.07 10.64
C ASP A 261 -31.91 3.91 9.12
N GLU A 262 -32.73 4.63 8.35
CA GLU A 262 -32.63 4.72 6.89
C GLU A 262 -31.32 5.39 6.42
N HIS A 263 -30.60 6.09 7.29
CA HIS A 263 -29.30 6.71 6.97
C HIS A 263 -28.10 5.75 7.09
N TRP A 264 -28.30 4.50 7.50
CA TRP A 264 -27.22 3.51 7.48
C TRP A 264 -26.99 2.99 6.05
N VAL A 265 -26.00 3.57 5.37
CA VAL A 265 -25.62 3.20 4.00
C VAL A 265 -24.69 1.99 4.01
N VAL A 266 -25.08 0.94 3.27
CA VAL A 266 -24.25 -0.24 3.03
C VAL A 266 -23.47 -0.03 1.73
N ASP A 267 -22.14 0.06 1.82
CA ASP A 267 -21.25 0.18 0.67
C ASP A 267 -20.07 -0.79 0.79
N TRP A 268 -20.23 -1.99 0.22
CA TRP A 268 -19.20 -3.03 0.28
C TRP A 268 -17.94 -2.64 -0.50
N GLU A 269 -18.13 -2.00 -1.66
CA GLU A 269 -17.04 -1.64 -2.56
C GLU A 269 -16.23 -0.49 -1.97
N GLY A 270 -16.88 0.58 -1.52
CA GLY A 270 -16.24 1.73 -0.89
C GLY A 270 -15.47 1.34 0.37
N VAL A 271 -16.04 0.51 1.25
CA VAL A 271 -15.33 0.02 2.46
C VAL A 271 -14.11 -0.82 2.07
N ALA A 272 -14.20 -1.67 1.05
CA ALA A 272 -13.05 -2.42 0.55
C ALA A 272 -11.97 -1.50 -0.04
N LYS A 273 -12.36 -0.50 -0.84
CA LYS A 273 -11.45 0.50 -1.40
C LYS A 273 -10.74 1.29 -0.29
N GLY A 274 -11.49 1.87 0.63
CA GLY A 274 -10.92 2.65 1.73
C GLY A 274 -10.06 1.82 2.67
N PHE A 275 -10.45 0.57 2.93
CA PHE A 275 -9.63 -0.30 3.75
C PHE A 275 -8.29 -0.65 3.07
N LEU A 276 -8.35 -1.11 1.82
CA LEU A 276 -7.19 -1.66 1.11
C LEU A 276 -6.24 -0.57 0.58
N SER A 277 -6.74 0.62 0.26
CA SER A 277 -5.91 1.72 -0.26
C SER A 277 -5.39 2.67 0.80
N TYR A 278 -6.10 2.80 1.94
CA TYR A 278 -5.81 3.82 2.94
C TYR A 278 -5.56 3.23 4.34
N ARG A 279 -6.57 2.59 4.93
CA ARG A 279 -6.53 2.17 6.35
C ARG A 279 -5.48 1.10 6.63
N ALA A 280 -5.47 0.05 5.81
CA ALA A 280 -4.60 -1.10 6.00
C ALA A 280 -3.12 -0.74 5.77
N PRO A 281 -2.72 -0.10 4.64
CA PRO A 281 -1.36 0.40 4.44
C PRO A 281 -0.84 1.21 5.64
N LYS A 282 -1.64 2.14 6.16
CA LYS A 282 -1.26 3.02 7.28
C LYS A 282 -1.09 2.29 8.61
N LEU A 283 -1.89 1.24 8.89
CA LEU A 283 -1.94 0.58 10.20
C LEU A 283 -1.33 -0.81 10.26
N LEU A 284 -1.07 -1.42 9.11
CA LEU A 284 -0.65 -2.81 8.94
C LEU A 284 0.55 -2.94 7.99
N GLY A 285 0.98 -1.84 7.36
CA GLY A 285 2.04 -1.82 6.36
C GLY A 285 1.55 -2.08 4.94
N ASP A 286 2.40 -1.74 3.97
CA ASP A 286 2.14 -1.77 2.53
C ASP A 286 3.11 -2.70 1.76
N GLU A 287 3.88 -3.54 2.46
CA GLU A 287 4.73 -4.52 1.80
C GLU A 287 3.89 -5.61 1.10
N GLU A 288 4.45 -6.24 0.05
CA GLU A 288 3.74 -7.26 -0.75
C GLU A 288 3.12 -8.37 0.11
N HIS A 289 3.83 -8.79 1.16
CA HIS A 289 3.36 -9.85 2.04
C HIS A 289 2.19 -9.42 2.95
N GLU A 290 2.20 -8.17 3.42
CA GLU A 290 1.14 -7.56 4.23
C GLU A 290 -0.11 -7.34 3.37
N VAL A 291 0.08 -6.77 2.17
CA VAL A 291 -0.99 -6.54 1.19
C VAL A 291 -1.72 -7.83 0.86
N ARG A 292 -0.97 -8.90 0.58
CA ARG A 292 -1.54 -10.22 0.33
C ARG A 292 -2.29 -10.75 1.55
N GLN A 293 -1.76 -10.55 2.75
CA GLN A 293 -2.38 -11.05 3.98
C GLN A 293 -3.73 -10.39 4.24
N TYR A 294 -3.81 -9.06 4.24
CA TYR A 294 -5.08 -8.39 4.52
C TYR A 294 -6.08 -8.52 3.37
N SER A 295 -5.62 -8.57 2.11
CA SER A 295 -6.48 -8.83 0.95
C SER A 295 -7.09 -10.23 1.02
N ALA A 296 -6.32 -11.25 1.45
CA ALA A 296 -6.81 -12.61 1.65
C ALA A 296 -7.86 -12.71 2.76
N VAL A 297 -7.68 -11.97 3.86
CA VAL A 297 -8.66 -11.93 4.97
C VAL A 297 -9.99 -11.34 4.53
N VAL A 298 -9.96 -10.18 3.87
CA VAL A 298 -11.17 -9.51 3.35
C VAL A 298 -11.83 -10.38 2.29
N ARG A 299 -11.06 -10.94 1.35
CA ARG A 299 -11.58 -11.84 0.30
C ARG A 299 -12.26 -13.09 0.87
N ASN A 300 -11.70 -13.72 1.92
CA ASN A 300 -12.31 -14.89 2.55
C ASN A 300 -13.67 -14.57 3.16
N PHE A 301 -13.78 -13.41 3.81
CA PHE A 301 -15.04 -12.94 4.37
C PHE A 301 -16.06 -12.61 3.27
N LEU A 302 -15.68 -11.89 2.21
CA LEU A 302 -16.60 -11.58 1.11
C LEU A 302 -17.06 -12.85 0.37
N ASN A 303 -16.20 -13.86 0.22
CA ASN A 303 -16.60 -15.15 -0.32
C ASN A 303 -17.63 -15.86 0.58
N TYR A 304 -17.49 -15.73 1.90
CA TYR A 304 -18.48 -16.26 2.86
C TYR A 304 -19.83 -15.55 2.69
N VAL A 305 -19.85 -14.22 2.59
CA VAL A 305 -21.07 -13.42 2.33
C VAL A 305 -21.79 -13.91 1.06
N LEU A 306 -21.05 -14.16 -0.03
CA LEU A 306 -21.59 -14.63 -1.30
C LEU A 306 -22.10 -16.08 -1.22
N ALA A 307 -21.32 -16.97 -0.60
CA ALA A 307 -21.67 -18.39 -0.50
C ALA A 307 -22.98 -18.59 0.27
N HIS A 308 -23.17 -17.82 1.34
CA HIS A 308 -24.30 -17.92 2.25
C HIS A 308 -25.50 -17.02 1.87
N GLY A 309 -25.43 -16.29 0.75
CA GLY A 309 -26.55 -15.47 0.27
C GLY A 309 -27.03 -14.44 1.30
N VAL A 310 -26.11 -13.83 2.05
CA VAL A 310 -26.42 -13.01 3.23
C VAL A 310 -27.22 -11.75 2.87
N CYS A 311 -26.80 -11.06 1.81
CA CYS A 311 -27.47 -9.87 1.28
C CYS A 311 -27.49 -9.95 -0.25
N PRO A 312 -28.40 -10.74 -0.84
CA PRO A 312 -28.43 -11.00 -2.28
C PRO A 312 -28.62 -9.71 -3.10
N GLU A 313 -29.28 -8.71 -2.54
CA GLU A 313 -29.47 -7.39 -3.16
C GLU A 313 -28.14 -6.63 -3.38
N TYR A 314 -27.10 -6.91 -2.58
CA TYR A 314 -25.76 -6.32 -2.69
C TYR A 314 -24.75 -7.23 -3.42
N THR A 315 -25.18 -8.34 -4.03
CA THR A 315 -24.27 -9.31 -4.67
C THR A 315 -23.28 -8.66 -5.64
N LYS A 316 -23.74 -7.68 -6.43
CA LYS A 316 -22.88 -6.95 -7.39
C LYS A 316 -21.77 -6.17 -6.70
N GLU A 317 -22.09 -5.48 -5.61
CA GLU A 317 -21.13 -4.71 -4.83
C GLU A 317 -20.16 -5.62 -4.08
N VAL A 318 -20.64 -6.71 -3.47
CA VAL A 318 -19.77 -7.69 -2.81
C VAL A 318 -18.78 -8.31 -3.81
N MET A 319 -19.23 -8.60 -5.04
CA MET A 319 -18.36 -9.06 -6.12
C MET A 319 -17.37 -7.98 -6.57
N ALA A 320 -17.76 -6.70 -6.59
CA ALA A 320 -16.87 -5.59 -6.89
C ALA A 320 -15.80 -5.42 -5.78
N ALA A 321 -16.20 -5.41 -4.51
CA ALA A 321 -15.32 -5.41 -3.34
C ALA A 321 -14.31 -6.56 -3.38
N ARG A 322 -14.74 -7.76 -3.75
CA ARG A 322 -13.86 -8.93 -3.92
C ARG A 322 -12.81 -8.71 -5.02
N LYS A 323 -13.17 -8.06 -6.13
CA LYS A 323 -12.23 -7.71 -7.20
C LYS A 323 -11.20 -6.68 -6.74
N ILE A 324 -11.55 -5.77 -5.83
CA ILE A 324 -10.59 -4.82 -5.25
C ILE A 324 -9.47 -5.55 -4.50
N CYS A 325 -9.75 -6.65 -3.80
CA CYS A 325 -8.70 -7.46 -3.16
C CYS A 325 -7.68 -8.00 -4.18
N ASP A 326 -8.15 -8.46 -5.35
CA ASP A 326 -7.28 -8.96 -6.42
C ASP A 326 -6.49 -7.82 -7.08
N LEU A 327 -7.12 -6.65 -7.21
CA LEU A 327 -6.50 -5.45 -7.76
C LEU A 327 -5.42 -4.89 -6.84
N ALA A 328 -5.67 -4.86 -5.52
CA ALA A 328 -4.72 -4.38 -4.52
C ALA A 328 -3.38 -5.14 -4.59
N GLU A 329 -3.42 -6.48 -4.61
CA GLU A 329 -2.21 -7.30 -4.69
C GLU A 329 -1.37 -7.01 -5.95
N LYS A 330 -2.02 -6.69 -7.08
CA LYS A 330 -1.34 -6.34 -8.33
C LYS A 330 -0.79 -4.91 -8.30
N GLU A 331 -1.61 -3.95 -7.90
CA GLU A 331 -1.30 -2.53 -7.96
C GLU A 331 -0.25 -2.10 -6.94
N PHE A 332 -0.29 -2.62 -5.70
CA PHE A 332 0.74 -2.32 -4.70
C PHE A 332 2.11 -2.87 -5.08
N LYS A 333 2.15 -4.04 -5.74
CA LYS A 333 3.41 -4.56 -6.28
C LYS A 333 4.00 -3.61 -7.32
N ASN A 334 3.17 -3.13 -8.25
CA ASN A 334 3.60 -2.13 -9.23
C ASN A 334 4.02 -0.82 -8.56
N ILE A 335 3.31 -0.36 -7.53
CA ILE A 335 3.66 0.85 -6.77
C ILE A 335 5.04 0.71 -6.12
N ALA A 336 5.31 -0.42 -5.44
CA ALA A 336 6.63 -0.68 -4.86
C ALA A 336 7.73 -0.65 -5.92
N ASP A 337 7.47 -1.25 -7.09
CA ASP A 337 8.38 -1.23 -8.23
C ASP A 337 8.62 0.18 -8.79
N ILE A 338 7.60 1.05 -8.82
CA ILE A 338 7.69 2.44 -9.28
C ILE A 338 8.44 3.29 -8.26
N GLN A 339 8.12 3.14 -6.97
CA GLN A 339 8.69 3.93 -5.87
C GLN A 339 10.22 3.80 -5.78
N LEU A 340 10.74 2.61 -6.09
CA LEU A 340 12.19 2.35 -6.14
C LEU A 340 12.89 2.98 -7.35
N LYS A 341 12.15 3.33 -8.41
CA LYS A 341 12.73 3.76 -9.70
C LYS A 341 12.45 5.24 -10.01
N LEU A 342 11.41 5.83 -9.42
CA LEU A 342 11.15 7.28 -9.53
C LEU A 342 12.24 8.11 -8.83
N PRO A 343 12.51 9.33 -9.31
CA PRO A 343 11.88 10.00 -10.45
C PRO A 343 12.48 9.63 -11.82
N GLY A 344 13.54 8.82 -11.87
CA GLY A 344 14.20 8.39 -13.10
C GLY A 344 15.35 9.30 -13.57
N ASP A 345 16.23 8.78 -14.41
CA ASP A 345 17.52 9.42 -14.76
C ASP A 345 17.35 10.81 -15.40
N PHE A 346 16.38 10.98 -16.28
CA PHE A 346 16.05 12.24 -16.96
C PHE A 346 15.63 13.30 -15.94
N ASN A 347 14.70 12.93 -15.05
CA ASN A 347 14.17 13.85 -14.05
C ASN A 347 15.24 14.22 -13.01
N ILE A 348 16.04 13.24 -12.56
CA ILE A 348 17.22 13.46 -11.71
C ILE A 348 18.20 14.41 -12.40
N ALA A 349 18.58 14.13 -13.65
CA ALA A 349 19.51 14.95 -14.41
C ALA A 349 19.01 16.39 -14.58
N THR A 350 17.72 16.57 -14.85
CA THR A 350 17.09 17.89 -15.02
C THR A 350 17.07 18.67 -13.70
N SER A 351 16.72 18.01 -12.59
CA SER A 351 16.77 18.58 -11.24
C SER A 351 18.19 19.03 -10.87
N THR A 352 19.20 18.21 -11.13
CA THR A 352 20.61 18.52 -10.85
C THR A 352 21.10 19.80 -11.51
N ILE A 353 20.74 20.05 -12.78
CA ILE A 353 21.26 21.20 -13.54
C ILE A 353 20.43 22.48 -13.32
N TYR A 354 19.09 22.38 -13.35
CA TYR A 354 18.20 23.56 -13.34
C TYR A 354 17.59 23.88 -11.97
N GLY A 355 17.78 23.02 -10.98
CA GLY A 355 17.36 23.25 -9.61
C GLY A 355 16.33 22.24 -9.11
N GLY A 356 16.29 22.07 -7.80
CA GLY A 356 15.47 21.05 -7.15
C GLY A 356 16.28 20.19 -6.19
N GLU A 357 15.65 19.14 -5.70
CA GLU A 357 16.18 18.31 -4.62
C GLU A 357 17.57 17.73 -4.96
N TYR A 358 17.81 17.33 -6.21
CA TYR A 358 19.07 16.71 -6.60
C TYR A 358 20.21 17.71 -6.76
N LYS A 359 19.91 18.97 -7.10
CA LYS A 359 20.91 20.05 -7.11
C LYS A 359 21.33 20.41 -5.68
N ASP A 360 20.35 20.50 -4.77
CA ASP A 360 20.61 20.84 -3.38
C ASP A 360 21.39 19.72 -2.68
N ARG A 361 21.05 18.45 -2.97
CA ARG A 361 21.83 17.28 -2.51
C ARG A 361 23.26 17.28 -3.07
N LEU A 362 23.46 17.68 -4.33
CA LEU A 362 24.79 17.81 -4.92
C LEU A 362 25.64 18.89 -4.26
N ALA A 363 25.05 20.06 -3.98
CA ALA A 363 25.73 21.12 -3.24
C ALA A 363 26.11 20.66 -1.82
N ALA A 364 25.17 20.05 -1.10
CA ALA A 364 25.41 19.53 0.24
C ALA A 364 26.51 18.45 0.25
N TYR A 365 26.51 17.52 -0.71
CA TYR A 365 27.58 16.53 -0.82
C TYR A 365 28.94 17.19 -1.10
N ALA A 366 29.00 18.17 -2.02
CA ALA A 366 30.25 18.86 -2.34
C ALA A 366 30.83 19.63 -1.14
N GLU A 367 29.99 20.12 -0.22
CA GLU A 367 30.41 20.77 1.02
C GLU A 367 31.01 19.80 2.05
N TRP A 368 30.55 18.55 2.05
CA TRP A 368 30.95 17.51 3.03
C TRP A 368 31.96 16.51 2.46
N ALA A 369 32.15 16.47 1.14
CA ALA A 369 33.07 15.56 0.49
C ALA A 369 34.52 15.93 0.81
N ASN A 370 35.26 14.99 1.41
CA ASN A 370 36.71 15.09 1.53
C ASN A 370 37.35 14.84 0.16
N PRO A 371 38.03 15.82 -0.46
CA PRO A 371 38.56 15.70 -1.82
C PRO A 371 39.66 14.64 -2.00
N GLY A 372 40.08 13.94 -0.93
CA GLY A 372 41.12 12.94 -0.94
C GLY A 372 40.66 11.47 -0.86
N GLU A 373 39.41 11.20 -0.46
CA GLU A 373 38.96 9.81 -0.18
C GLU A 373 38.03 9.23 -1.24
N ASP A 374 37.37 10.06 -2.05
CA ASP A 374 36.38 9.59 -3.00
C ASP A 374 36.45 10.32 -4.36
N PRO A 375 37.50 10.06 -5.18
CA PRO A 375 37.72 10.74 -6.45
C PRO A 375 36.61 10.52 -7.49
N ASN A 376 35.68 9.59 -7.23
CA ASN A 376 34.53 9.31 -8.10
C ASN A 376 33.19 9.82 -7.52
N GLY A 377 33.17 10.39 -6.31
CA GLY A 377 31.98 10.98 -5.69
C GLY A 377 30.79 10.03 -5.54
N TRP A 378 31.02 8.72 -5.48
CA TRP A 378 29.97 7.72 -5.57
C TRP A 378 29.52 7.29 -4.17
N SER A 379 28.68 8.11 -3.54
CA SER A 379 27.89 7.65 -2.42
C SER A 379 26.92 6.56 -2.91
N ALA A 380 26.94 5.39 -2.26
CA ALA A 380 26.01 4.29 -2.56
C ALA A 380 24.55 4.62 -2.20
N GLU A 381 24.29 5.76 -1.55
CA GLU A 381 23.01 6.09 -0.92
C GLU A 381 22.12 7.01 -1.78
N ALA A 382 22.65 7.60 -2.88
CA ALA A 382 21.83 8.33 -3.85
C ALA A 382 22.46 8.37 -5.25
N PRO A 383 21.70 8.09 -6.33
CA PRO A 383 22.17 8.28 -7.69
C PRO A 383 22.35 9.78 -7.96
N MET A 384 23.60 10.23 -7.92
CA MET A 384 23.98 11.62 -8.21
C MET A 384 24.75 11.67 -9.52
N PHE A 385 24.26 12.44 -10.48
CA PHE A 385 24.98 12.68 -11.73
C PHE A 385 25.91 13.88 -11.58
N SER A 386 27.13 13.77 -12.12
CA SER A 386 27.96 14.94 -12.34
C SER A 386 27.27 15.87 -13.34
N GLU A 387 27.59 17.17 -13.29
CA GLU A 387 26.97 18.16 -14.17
C GLU A 387 27.11 17.79 -15.65
N ALA A 388 28.27 17.27 -16.07
CA ALA A 388 28.50 16.84 -17.45
C ALA A 388 27.59 15.67 -17.88
N ILE A 389 27.36 14.70 -16.99
CA ILE A 389 26.47 13.56 -17.26
C ILE A 389 25.01 14.05 -17.29
N ALA A 390 24.63 14.89 -16.33
CA ALA A 390 23.29 15.44 -16.25
C ALA A 390 22.94 16.28 -17.50
N GLN A 391 23.86 17.13 -17.95
CA GLN A 391 23.71 17.88 -19.21
C GLN A 391 23.60 16.95 -20.42
N PHE A 392 24.40 15.87 -20.48
CA PHE A 392 24.31 14.87 -21.55
C PHE A 392 22.93 14.18 -21.57
N ILE A 393 22.43 13.72 -20.42
CA ILE A 393 21.13 13.06 -20.30
C ILE A 393 20.02 14.03 -20.72
N PHE A 394 19.98 15.22 -20.12
CA PHE A 394 18.94 16.22 -20.41
C PHE A 394 18.90 16.58 -21.90
N LYS A 395 20.05 16.99 -22.47
CA LYS A 395 20.13 17.39 -23.88
C LYS A 395 19.83 16.22 -24.83
N GLY A 396 20.27 15.01 -24.47
CA GLY A 396 19.98 13.80 -25.22
C GLY A 396 18.49 13.47 -25.26
N VAL A 397 17.80 13.48 -24.11
CA VAL A 397 16.37 13.21 -24.03
C VAL A 397 15.57 14.30 -24.75
N VAL A 398 15.88 15.59 -24.55
CA VAL A 398 15.21 16.69 -25.25
C VAL A 398 15.37 16.57 -26.77
N ALA A 399 16.52 16.13 -27.26
CA ALA A 399 16.74 15.91 -28.69
C ALA A 399 15.92 14.74 -29.27
N MET A 400 15.65 13.72 -28.45
CA MET A 400 14.97 12.50 -28.89
C MET A 400 13.45 12.58 -28.73
N VAL A 401 12.98 13.16 -27.63
CA VAL A 401 11.55 13.18 -27.23
C VAL A 401 10.92 14.56 -27.48
N GLY A 402 11.70 15.63 -27.34
CA GLY A 402 11.22 17.00 -27.46
C GLY A 402 10.89 17.43 -28.89
N THR A 403 10.18 18.55 -28.99
CA THR A 403 9.94 19.20 -30.29
C THR A 403 11.22 19.85 -30.81
N LYS A 404 11.24 20.21 -32.10
CA LYS A 404 12.36 20.98 -32.67
C LYS A 404 12.65 22.26 -31.89
N ASP A 405 11.60 22.93 -31.44
CA ASP A 405 11.72 24.16 -30.66
C ASP A 405 12.27 23.89 -29.24
N HIS A 406 11.91 22.78 -28.60
CA HIS A 406 12.58 22.34 -27.36
C HIS A 406 14.08 22.15 -27.58
N TYR A 407 14.47 21.46 -28.67
CA TYR A 407 15.88 21.23 -29.00
C TYR A 407 16.64 22.54 -29.28
N ASP A 408 16.11 23.39 -30.15
CA ASP A 408 16.77 24.64 -30.55
C ASP A 408 16.95 25.61 -29.36
N ARG A 409 16.03 25.58 -28.38
CA ARG A 409 16.15 26.33 -27.13
C ARG A 409 17.07 25.64 -26.12
N ALA A 410 17.03 24.30 -26.01
CA ALA A 410 17.87 23.54 -25.08
C ALA A 410 19.37 23.57 -25.43
N MET A 411 19.70 23.80 -26.71
CA MET A 411 21.09 23.92 -27.18
C MET A 411 21.67 25.33 -27.01
N LYS A 412 20.85 26.31 -26.63
CA LYS A 412 21.29 27.66 -26.27
C LYS A 412 21.46 27.76 -24.75
N ASP A 413 22.25 28.73 -24.32
CA ASP A 413 22.31 29.11 -22.91
C ASP A 413 21.06 29.93 -22.51
N GLY A 414 20.70 29.90 -21.23
CA GLY A 414 19.57 30.67 -20.69
C GLY A 414 18.31 29.87 -20.34
N ILE A 415 18.46 28.58 -20.03
CA ILE A 415 17.36 27.77 -19.47
C ILE A 415 17.27 28.06 -17.98
N PHE A 416 16.07 28.34 -17.51
CA PHE A 416 15.80 28.59 -16.09
C PHE A 416 14.41 28.09 -15.69
N LEU A 417 14.24 27.87 -14.39
CA LEU A 417 12.99 27.44 -13.79
C LEU A 417 11.94 28.56 -13.83
N THR A 418 10.78 28.29 -14.42
CA THR A 418 9.65 29.24 -14.45
C THR A 418 8.67 28.98 -13.32
N GLN A 419 8.43 27.70 -12.98
CA GLN A 419 7.39 27.32 -12.03
C GLN A 419 7.80 26.07 -11.25
N SER A 420 7.39 26.00 -9.99
CA SER A 420 7.55 24.84 -9.10
C SER A 420 6.30 24.69 -8.27
N GLN A 421 5.61 23.55 -8.37
CA GLN A 421 4.33 23.32 -7.69
C GLN A 421 4.20 21.88 -7.24
N ALA A 422 3.62 21.68 -6.04
CA ALA A 422 3.07 20.39 -5.66
C ALA A 422 1.80 20.15 -6.47
N ARG A 423 1.66 18.96 -7.05
CA ARG A 423 0.51 18.58 -7.86
C ARG A 423 0.11 17.14 -7.58
N CYS A 424 -1.19 16.93 -7.63
CA CYS A 424 -1.83 15.63 -7.56
C CYS A 424 -2.26 15.25 -8.98
N PHE A 425 -1.77 14.11 -9.47
CA PHE A 425 -2.08 13.59 -10.80
C PHE A 425 -2.70 12.18 -10.78
N GLU A 426 -3.65 11.93 -11.67
CA GLU A 426 -4.14 10.60 -12.04
C GLU A 426 -3.66 10.26 -13.45
N VAL A 427 -3.06 9.08 -13.62
CA VAL A 427 -2.60 8.57 -14.93
C VAL A 427 -3.79 8.21 -15.80
N VAL A 428 -3.86 8.79 -17.00
CA VAL A 428 -4.90 8.49 -18.01
C VAL A 428 -4.35 7.74 -19.22
N GLY A 429 -3.04 7.63 -19.35
CA GLY A 429 -2.41 6.88 -20.43
C GLY A 429 -0.90 6.75 -20.26
N VAL A 430 -0.35 5.68 -20.84
CA VAL A 430 1.08 5.38 -20.83
C VAL A 430 1.53 5.08 -22.26
N GLU A 431 2.55 5.79 -22.74
CA GLU A 431 3.16 5.55 -24.05
C GLU A 431 4.64 5.22 -23.88
N LEU A 432 5.00 3.95 -24.14
CA LEU A 432 6.39 3.51 -24.16
C LEU A 432 7.09 3.99 -25.44
N ALA A 433 8.39 4.28 -25.35
CA ALA A 433 9.20 4.56 -26.53
C ALA A 433 9.15 3.36 -27.51
N SER A 434 8.93 3.64 -28.80
CA SER A 434 8.89 2.61 -29.86
C SER A 434 10.21 1.82 -30.00
N ASP A 435 10.14 0.61 -30.56
CA ASP A 435 11.33 -0.23 -30.80
C ASP A 435 12.43 0.48 -31.63
N SER A 436 12.05 1.35 -32.57
CA SER A 436 13.01 2.16 -33.32
C SER A 436 13.70 3.17 -32.41
N ALA A 437 12.91 3.90 -31.61
CA ALA A 437 13.44 4.86 -30.66
C ALA A 437 14.37 4.18 -29.65
N ILE A 438 14.01 3.02 -29.10
CA ILE A 438 14.86 2.26 -28.15
C ILE A 438 16.23 1.95 -28.77
N LYS A 439 16.29 1.54 -30.04
CA LYS A 439 17.55 1.28 -30.74
C LYS A 439 18.37 2.56 -30.92
N GLU A 440 17.72 3.67 -31.21
CA GLU A 440 18.37 4.98 -31.35
C GLU A 440 18.95 5.45 -30.01
N PHE A 441 18.19 5.37 -28.91
CA PHE A 441 18.65 5.65 -27.55
C PHE A 441 19.90 4.82 -27.19
N ALA A 442 19.90 3.53 -27.52
CA ALA A 442 21.03 2.64 -27.25
C ALA A 442 22.33 3.00 -28.01
N CYS A 443 22.22 3.69 -29.15
CA CYS A 443 23.37 4.20 -29.92
C CYS A 443 24.01 5.44 -29.29
N ILE A 444 23.30 6.18 -28.44
CA ILE A 444 23.80 7.39 -27.78
C ILE A 444 24.54 6.99 -26.52
N LYS A 445 25.87 7.05 -26.54
CA LYS A 445 26.74 6.69 -25.42
C LYS A 445 27.07 7.91 -24.56
N ASP A 446 27.16 7.69 -23.25
CA ASP A 446 27.72 8.64 -22.28
C ASP A 446 29.08 9.15 -22.80
N PRO A 447 29.44 10.43 -22.59
CA PRO A 447 30.78 10.98 -22.88
C PRO A 447 31.96 10.10 -22.45
N ARG A 448 31.80 9.29 -21.40
CA ARG A 448 32.81 8.35 -20.87
C ARG A 448 32.79 6.97 -21.53
N GLY A 449 31.79 6.69 -22.37
CA GLY A 449 31.55 5.39 -23.00
C GLY A 449 31.02 4.30 -22.06
N LEU A 450 30.69 4.64 -20.81
CA LEU A 450 30.34 3.68 -19.75
C LEU A 450 28.86 3.27 -19.73
N GLY A 451 28.01 3.90 -20.55
CA GLY A 451 26.58 3.63 -20.60
C GLY A 451 25.92 4.22 -21.85
N SER A 452 24.64 3.94 -22.03
CA SER A 452 23.80 4.57 -23.05
C SER A 452 22.63 5.32 -22.41
N LEU A 453 22.08 6.27 -23.15
CA LEU A 453 20.87 6.97 -22.75
C LEU A 453 19.72 5.96 -22.61
N LYS A 454 19.00 6.01 -21.48
CA LYS A 454 17.82 5.15 -21.27
C LYS A 454 16.66 5.65 -22.15
N PRO A 455 15.86 4.73 -22.73
CA PRO A 455 14.69 5.12 -23.52
C PRO A 455 13.64 5.77 -22.63
N VAL A 456 13.12 6.91 -23.09
CA VAL A 456 12.11 7.73 -22.41
C VAL A 456 10.83 7.73 -23.22
N GLY A 457 9.72 7.43 -22.55
CA GLY A 457 8.37 7.51 -23.07
C GLY A 457 7.60 8.68 -22.47
N LYS A 458 6.28 8.59 -22.54
CA LYS A 458 5.35 9.63 -22.08
C LYS A 458 4.32 9.07 -21.11
N LEU A 459 4.11 9.79 -20.03
CA LEU A 459 3.03 9.58 -19.07
C LEU A 459 2.00 10.68 -19.27
N PHE A 460 0.77 10.30 -19.55
CA PHE A 460 -0.36 11.23 -19.69
C PHE A 460 -1.12 11.28 -18.37
N VAL A 461 -1.29 12.48 -17.82
CA VAL A 461 -1.91 12.68 -16.51
C VAL A 461 -2.95 13.78 -16.54
N LYS A 462 -3.95 13.67 -15.67
CA LYS A 462 -4.90 14.75 -15.36
C LYS A 462 -4.83 15.09 -13.87
N HIS A 463 -5.31 16.27 -13.50
CA HIS A 463 -5.44 16.64 -12.08
C HIS A 463 -6.38 15.67 -11.34
N TRP A 464 -6.09 15.39 -10.07
CA TRP A 464 -7.06 14.82 -9.13
C TRP A 464 -6.96 15.56 -7.79
N GLU A 465 -8.04 15.53 -7.03
CA GLU A 465 -8.22 16.27 -5.76
C GLU A 465 -7.15 15.97 -4.70
N GLY A 466 -6.44 14.86 -4.85
CA GLY A 466 -5.44 14.40 -3.92
C GLY A 466 -5.98 13.37 -2.91
N PRO A 467 -5.15 12.92 -1.98
CA PRO A 467 -5.43 11.75 -1.15
C PRO A 467 -6.51 11.97 -0.07
N GLY A 468 -7.02 13.19 0.11
CA GLY A 468 -8.17 13.49 0.96
C GLY A 468 -7.90 13.40 2.47
N PHE A 469 -6.66 13.69 2.91
CA PHE A 469 -6.27 13.51 4.32
C PHE A 469 -6.96 14.49 5.28
N GLU A 470 -7.29 15.71 4.84
CA GLU A 470 -7.99 16.75 5.60
C GLU A 470 -8.85 17.57 4.62
N GLU A 471 -10.06 17.97 5.03
CA GLU A 471 -10.74 19.09 4.37
C GLU A 471 -9.94 20.33 4.76
N GLU A 472 -9.28 20.97 3.80
CA GLU A 472 -8.80 22.33 4.01
C GLU A 472 -10.01 23.16 4.44
N ASP A 473 -9.88 23.93 5.52
CA ASP A 473 -10.91 24.88 5.99
C ASP A 473 -10.98 26.02 4.98
N MET A 474 -11.62 25.73 3.85
CA MET A 474 -11.75 26.61 2.70
C MET A 474 -12.98 27.48 2.91
N THR A 475 -12.81 28.79 2.69
CA THR A 475 -13.95 29.69 2.68
C THR A 475 -14.89 29.37 1.52
N ASP A 476 -16.19 29.71 1.61
CA ASP A 476 -17.18 29.44 0.56
C ASP A 476 -16.71 29.92 -0.84
N ASP A 477 -15.92 31.00 -0.88
CA ASP A 477 -15.35 31.59 -2.11
C ASP A 477 -14.18 30.80 -2.72
N GLU A 478 -13.50 29.93 -1.97
CA GLU A 478 -12.36 29.11 -2.41
C GLU A 478 -12.77 27.72 -2.92
N SER A 479 -14.03 27.31 -2.69
CA SER A 479 -14.58 26.00 -3.06
C SER A 479 -14.82 25.80 -4.57
N VAL A 480 -14.57 26.81 -5.41
CA VAL A 480 -15.10 26.88 -6.80
C VAL A 480 -14.12 26.39 -7.87
N HIS A 481 -12.93 25.89 -7.51
CA HIS A 481 -11.95 25.39 -8.49
C HIS A 481 -11.66 23.91 -8.30
N ASN A 482 -12.71 23.08 -8.35
CA ASN A 482 -12.52 21.65 -8.54
C ASN A 482 -12.26 21.39 -10.03
N ASP A 483 -11.01 21.60 -10.46
CA ASP A 483 -10.53 21.41 -11.84
C ASP A 483 -10.39 19.91 -12.20
N ALA A 484 -11.42 19.10 -11.89
CA ALA A 484 -11.47 17.69 -12.27
C ALA A 484 -11.40 17.47 -13.80
N ASP A 485 -11.75 18.50 -14.58
CA ASP A 485 -11.62 18.59 -16.04
C ASP A 485 -10.36 19.35 -16.51
N GLY A 486 -9.31 19.39 -15.67
CA GLY A 486 -8.01 19.95 -16.04
C GLY A 486 -7.44 19.30 -17.32
N PRO A 487 -6.65 20.04 -18.11
CA PRO A 487 -6.08 19.52 -19.35
C PRO A 487 -5.17 18.31 -19.08
N ILE A 488 -5.15 17.36 -20.01
CA ILE A 488 -4.20 16.24 -19.96
C ILE A 488 -2.79 16.81 -20.16
N GLU A 489 -1.91 16.54 -19.20
CA GLU A 489 -0.50 16.91 -19.22
C GLU A 489 0.38 15.72 -19.65
N GLU A 490 1.48 16.03 -20.33
CA GLU A 490 2.49 15.05 -20.76
C GLU A 490 3.73 15.19 -19.89
N LEU A 491 4.19 14.07 -19.31
CA LEU A 491 5.39 14.00 -18.48
C LEU A 491 6.34 12.93 -19.04
N TRP A 492 7.64 13.20 -19.01
CA TRP A 492 8.65 12.31 -19.59
C TRP A 492 9.27 11.41 -18.52
N VAL A 493 9.21 10.10 -18.76
CA VAL A 493 9.67 9.07 -17.82
C VAL A 493 10.30 7.91 -18.60
N GLU A 494 11.34 7.29 -18.05
CA GLU A 494 11.99 6.14 -18.67
C GLU A 494 11.05 4.93 -18.79
N ASN A 495 11.18 4.19 -19.90
CA ASN A 495 10.35 3.01 -20.19
C ASN A 495 10.33 1.98 -19.05
N HIS A 496 11.48 1.71 -18.41
CA HIS A 496 11.56 0.73 -17.32
C HIS A 496 10.75 1.11 -16.06
N ILE A 497 10.34 2.38 -15.93
CA ILE A 497 9.41 2.84 -14.89
C ILE A 497 7.99 2.74 -15.44
N LEU A 498 7.78 3.23 -16.67
CA LEU A 498 6.49 3.20 -17.36
C LEU A 498 5.93 1.78 -17.54
N ASP A 499 6.78 0.76 -17.65
CA ASP A 499 6.40 -0.66 -17.70
C ASP A 499 5.60 -1.11 -16.47
N HIS A 500 5.72 -0.39 -15.36
CA HIS A 500 4.97 -0.63 -14.13
C HIS A 500 3.80 0.35 -13.93
N CYS A 501 3.77 1.47 -14.67
CA CYS A 501 2.67 2.43 -14.62
C CYS A 501 1.39 1.86 -15.27
N TYR A 502 0.24 2.32 -14.81
CA TYR A 502 -1.07 1.88 -15.30
C TYR A 502 -2.09 3.01 -15.18
N GLU A 503 -3.14 2.95 -15.99
CA GLU A 503 -4.25 3.91 -15.93
C GLU A 503 -4.94 3.87 -14.55
N GLY A 504 -5.25 5.04 -14.02
CA GLY A 504 -5.79 5.25 -12.69
C GLY A 504 -4.74 5.40 -11.59
N LEU A 505 -3.46 5.04 -11.82
CA LEU A 505 -2.40 5.29 -10.82
C LEU A 505 -2.41 6.75 -10.40
N LYS A 506 -2.42 7.01 -9.10
CA LYS A 506 -2.47 8.35 -8.53
C LYS A 506 -1.10 8.72 -7.97
N LEU A 507 -0.66 9.94 -8.26
CA LEU A 507 0.64 10.47 -7.87
C LEU A 507 0.46 11.79 -7.12
N GLU A 508 1.25 11.99 -6.10
CA GLU A 508 1.51 13.27 -5.46
C GLU A 508 2.97 13.63 -5.70
N VAL A 509 3.23 14.68 -6.48
CA VAL A 509 4.55 14.99 -7.01
C VAL A 509 4.84 16.49 -6.95
N ILE A 510 6.13 16.83 -6.82
CA ILE A 510 6.61 18.19 -7.06
C ILE A 510 7.05 18.27 -8.51
N VAL A 511 6.30 19.03 -9.32
CA VAL A 511 6.63 19.27 -10.73
C VAL A 511 7.23 20.65 -10.91
N ARG A 512 8.26 20.69 -11.74
CA ARG A 512 8.98 21.90 -12.12
C ARG A 512 8.90 22.11 -13.62
N GLU A 513 8.70 23.35 -14.04
CA GLU A 513 8.64 23.74 -15.44
C GLU A 513 9.82 24.65 -15.79
N LEU A 514 10.44 24.39 -16.94
CA LEU A 514 11.49 25.22 -17.51
C LEU A 514 10.89 26.23 -18.50
N ASN A 515 11.56 27.36 -18.72
CA ASN A 515 11.17 28.36 -19.72
C ASN A 515 11.08 27.84 -21.17
N ILE A 516 11.58 26.62 -21.41
CA ILE A 516 11.46 25.91 -22.69
C ILE A 516 10.17 25.07 -22.80
N GLY A 517 9.29 25.08 -21.78
CA GLY A 517 8.05 24.29 -21.75
C GLY A 517 8.24 22.81 -21.38
N VAL A 518 9.47 22.41 -21.01
CA VAL A 518 9.77 21.06 -20.52
C VAL A 518 9.50 20.99 -19.02
N ARG A 519 8.76 19.96 -18.61
CA ARG A 519 8.47 19.66 -17.20
C ARG A 519 9.24 18.43 -16.74
N TYR A 520 9.57 18.38 -15.45
CA TYR A 520 10.20 17.23 -14.82
C TYR A 520 9.69 17.01 -13.40
N PHE A 521 9.75 15.74 -12.97
CA PHE A 521 9.46 15.33 -11.60
C PHE A 521 10.67 15.63 -10.71
N ASP A 522 10.55 16.59 -9.82
CA ASP A 522 11.63 16.85 -8.86
C ASP A 522 11.61 15.81 -7.74
N ARG A 523 10.42 15.56 -7.18
CA ARG A 523 10.21 14.63 -6.07
C ARG A 523 8.86 13.94 -6.19
N CYS A 524 8.82 12.64 -5.88
CA CYS A 524 7.59 11.91 -5.63
C CYS A 524 7.29 11.92 -4.13
N VAL A 525 6.14 12.46 -3.74
CA VAL A 525 5.70 12.54 -2.34
C VAL A 525 4.89 11.30 -1.99
N GLY A 526 3.96 10.89 -2.85
CA GLY A 526 3.07 9.76 -2.62
C GLY A 526 2.64 9.07 -3.92
N LEU A 527 2.39 7.77 -3.82
CA LEU A 527 1.81 6.94 -4.88
C LEU A 527 0.61 6.20 -4.31
N TYR A 528 -0.49 6.19 -5.04
CA TYR A 528 -1.73 5.60 -4.59
C TYR A 528 -2.35 4.72 -5.69
N PRO A 529 -3.01 3.60 -5.31
CA PRO A 529 -3.65 2.72 -6.27
C PRO A 529 -4.82 3.40 -6.98
N SER A 530 -5.27 2.82 -8.09
CA SER A 530 -6.37 3.39 -8.89
C SER A 530 -7.65 3.56 -8.08
N PHE A 531 -7.88 2.62 -7.18
CA PHE A 531 -9.04 2.58 -6.30
C PHE A 531 -8.85 3.35 -4.98
N HIS A 532 -7.84 4.22 -4.86
CA HIS A 532 -7.65 5.05 -3.66
C HIS A 532 -8.92 5.81 -3.29
N LEU A 533 -9.36 5.62 -2.05
CA LEU A 533 -10.55 6.25 -1.48
C LEU A 533 -10.34 6.55 0.00
N TYR A 534 -10.44 7.81 0.37
CA TYR A 534 -10.58 8.20 1.77
C TYR A 534 -12.06 8.08 2.17
N LEU A 535 -12.35 7.43 3.31
CA LEU A 535 -13.70 7.35 3.85
C LEU A 535 -13.85 8.29 5.04
N PRO A 536 -14.95 9.06 5.16
CA PRO A 536 -15.22 9.88 6.35
C PRO A 536 -15.17 9.10 7.66
N ASN A 537 -15.49 7.80 7.62
CA ASN A 537 -15.37 6.87 8.75
C ASN A 537 -13.95 6.83 9.36
N GLU A 538 -12.94 7.28 8.63
CA GLU A 538 -11.58 7.48 9.13
C GLU A 538 -11.53 8.43 10.33
N LYS A 539 -12.34 9.50 10.30
CA LYS A 539 -12.47 10.50 11.38
C LYS A 539 -13.06 9.91 12.67
N MET A 540 -13.68 8.72 12.61
CA MET A 540 -14.28 8.05 13.77
C MET A 540 -13.29 7.24 14.61
N THR A 541 -12.04 7.17 14.16
CA THR A 541 -10.96 6.50 14.90
C THR A 541 -10.66 7.26 16.18
N GLY A 542 -10.81 6.61 17.33
CA GLY A 542 -10.59 7.26 18.64
C GLY A 542 -11.73 8.20 19.08
N TRP A 543 -12.84 8.22 18.34
CA TRP A 543 -14.03 8.96 18.73
C TRP A 543 -14.53 8.54 20.11
N LYS A 544 -14.95 9.54 20.88
CA LYS A 544 -15.59 9.38 22.19
C LYS A 544 -16.95 10.05 22.14
N ASP A 545 -17.94 9.45 22.80
CA ASP A 545 -19.26 10.04 22.93
C ASP A 545 -19.13 11.47 23.50
N PRO A 546 -19.75 12.48 22.86
CA PRO A 546 -19.77 13.84 23.39
C PRO A 546 -20.34 13.83 24.81
N ILE A 547 -19.58 14.35 25.75
CA ILE A 547 -20.04 14.53 27.12
C ILE A 547 -20.71 15.91 27.16
N PRO A 548 -21.96 16.03 27.62
CA PRO A 548 -22.61 17.33 27.80
C PRO A 548 -21.67 18.26 28.58
N ASN A 549 -21.32 19.40 27.96
CA ASN A 549 -20.48 20.37 28.63
C ASN A 549 -21.32 21.09 29.69
N GLU A 550 -21.07 20.79 30.96
CA GLU A 550 -21.74 21.47 32.09
C GLU A 550 -21.21 22.90 32.30
N ARG A 551 -20.16 23.31 31.58
CA ARG A 551 -19.62 24.67 31.67
C ARG A 551 -20.56 25.66 31.00
N PRO A 552 -20.83 26.82 31.64
CA PRO A 552 -21.57 27.89 30.99
C PRO A 552 -20.80 28.38 29.76
N PRO A 553 -21.48 28.70 28.63
CA PRO A 553 -20.83 29.29 27.48
C PRO A 553 -20.27 30.68 27.86
N PRO A 554 -19.15 31.11 27.26
CA PRO A 554 -18.67 32.48 27.42
C PRO A 554 -19.78 33.46 27.03
N THR A 555 -20.02 34.46 27.87
CA THR A 555 -20.99 35.51 27.59
C THR A 555 -20.27 36.84 27.42
N GLU A 556 -20.90 37.82 26.78
CA GLU A 556 -20.34 39.18 26.69
C GLU A 556 -20.01 39.77 28.07
N ASP A 557 -20.76 39.36 29.11
CA ASP A 557 -20.58 39.80 30.50
C ASP A 557 -19.51 39.00 31.26
N ASP A 558 -19.10 37.83 30.76
CA ASP A 558 -18.07 36.97 31.36
C ASP A 558 -17.30 36.21 30.26
N PRO A 559 -16.37 36.90 29.57
CA PRO A 559 -15.58 36.32 28.49
C PRO A 559 -14.48 35.37 29.01
N GLU A 560 -14.12 35.46 30.29
CA GLU A 560 -13.02 34.69 30.90
C GLU A 560 -13.51 33.41 31.60
N VAL A 561 -14.82 33.11 31.55
CA VAL A 561 -15.42 31.95 32.25
C VAL A 561 -14.78 30.61 31.84
N GLU A 562 -14.33 30.51 30.59
CA GLU A 562 -13.65 29.32 30.07
C GLU A 562 -12.21 29.19 30.59
N GLU A 563 -11.47 30.30 30.64
CA GLU A 563 -10.11 30.35 31.16
C GLU A 563 -10.09 30.09 32.67
N ALA A 564 -11.04 30.66 33.41
CA ALA A 564 -11.22 30.40 34.84
C ALA A 564 -11.56 28.92 35.12
N ALA A 565 -12.41 28.30 34.29
CA ALA A 565 -12.76 26.88 34.44
C ALA A 565 -11.59 25.94 34.10
N MET A 566 -10.77 26.27 33.10
CA MET A 566 -9.56 25.50 32.76
C MET A 566 -8.52 25.58 33.87
N ASN A 567 -8.27 26.77 34.41
CA ASN A 567 -7.34 26.98 35.51
C ASN A 567 -7.77 26.19 36.76
N ALA A 568 -9.07 26.17 37.07
CA ALA A 568 -9.60 25.39 38.19
C ALA A 568 -9.38 23.87 38.04
N ILE A 569 -9.43 23.33 36.82
CA ILE A 569 -9.19 21.91 36.55
C ILE A 569 -7.71 21.59 36.65
N MET A 570 -6.83 22.43 36.10
CA MET A 570 -5.39 22.27 36.25
C MET A 570 -4.97 22.30 37.72
N ASP A 571 -5.60 23.15 38.53
CA ASP A 571 -5.36 23.23 39.97
C ASP A 571 -5.87 22.01 40.74
N ASP A 572 -6.91 21.32 40.25
CA ASP A 572 -7.45 20.08 40.85
C ASP A 572 -6.58 18.87 40.46
N GLU A 573 -6.19 18.76 39.18
CA GLU A 573 -5.25 17.72 38.72
C GLU A 573 -3.88 17.84 39.40
N ALA A 574 -3.41 19.06 39.64
CA ALA A 574 -2.18 19.29 40.40
C ALA A 574 -2.30 18.85 41.86
N ARG A 575 -3.49 19.00 42.46
CA ARG A 575 -3.78 18.56 43.84
C ARG A 575 -3.92 17.04 43.97
N ASP A 576 -4.40 16.35 42.93
CA ASP A 576 -4.49 14.88 42.91
C ASP A 576 -3.12 14.20 42.68
N LEU A 577 -2.11 14.94 42.25
CA LEU A 577 -0.73 14.48 42.05
C LEU A 577 0.20 14.70 43.25
N GLU A 578 -0.23 15.45 44.27
CA GLU A 578 0.45 15.63 45.57
C GLU A 578 -0.06 14.64 46.63
#